data_AF-A0A558GYT6-F1
#
_entry.id   AF-A0A558GYT6-F1
#
_cell.length_a   1.000
_cell.length_b   1.000
_cell.length_c   1.000
_cell.angle_alpha   90.00
_cell.angle_beta   90.00
_cell.angle_gamma   90.00
#
_symmetry.space_group_name_H-M   'P 1'
#
loop_
_entity.id
_entity.type
_entity.pdbx_description
1 polymer ?
#
loop_
_entity_poly.entity_id
_entity_poly.type
_entity_poly.pdbx_seq_one_letter_code
_entity_poly.pdbx_strand_id
1 'polypeptide(L)'
;MKRLATLVAIRHTDHCSNRRPMKGSAMGWFTEGSDHEGYVVCVFADGMYGSGGKHMQISLMNPDGTTIWEIDDPDSPAWRPPSQVVGWKVACSCEPFKKHVILDTLWTRVWDPAEEDLTRHHIYVGDPSSDDATYVSDREDLEPLFLAQWHSHIAPDLHLHTIQTLGEQLKKIEIQLNEAVAAARSDGISWDKIGRAFGITRQGAQKRWDASEHPSS
;
A
#
# COMPACT_ATOMS: atom_id res chain seq x y z
N MET A 1 -4.80 -22.55 -8.52
CA MET A 1 -3.80 -22.11 -7.54
C MET A 1 -3.66 -20.59 -7.64
N LYS A 2 -4.35 -19.85 -6.76
CA LYS A 2 -4.18 -18.39 -6.66
C LYS A 2 -2.95 -18.15 -5.76
N ARG A 3 -1.90 -17.54 -6.29
CA ARG A 3 -0.80 -17.05 -5.45
C ARG A 3 -1.35 -15.88 -4.65
N LEU A 4 -1.48 -16.04 -3.33
CA LEU A 4 -1.64 -14.90 -2.43
C LEU A 4 -0.42 -14.00 -2.66
N ALA A 5 -0.66 -12.70 -2.84
CA ALA A 5 0.40 -11.71 -2.71
C ALA A 5 1.03 -11.90 -1.33
N THR A 6 2.35 -12.08 -1.29
CA THR A 6 3.09 -12.19 -0.04
C THR A 6 2.96 -10.87 0.69
N LEU A 7 2.14 -10.85 1.74
CA LEU A 7 2.03 -9.72 2.66
C LEU A 7 3.36 -9.62 3.40
N VAL A 8 4.12 -8.56 3.17
CA VAL A 8 5.25 -8.23 4.05
C VAL A 8 4.77 -7.11 4.96
N ALA A 9 4.23 -7.49 6.12
CA ALA A 9 4.22 -6.59 7.26
C ALA A 9 5.69 -6.39 7.65
N ILE A 10 6.35 -5.38 7.08
CA ILE A 10 7.73 -5.06 7.45
C ILE A 10 7.67 -4.48 8.87
N ARG A 11 7.90 -5.34 9.88
CA ARG A 11 8.54 -4.89 11.12
C ARG A 11 9.89 -4.37 10.70
N HIS A 12 10.08 -3.05 10.75
CA HIS A 12 11.35 -2.44 10.37
C HIS A 12 12.50 -3.05 11.19
N THR A 13 13.30 -3.90 10.55
CA THR A 13 14.74 -4.00 10.80
C THR A 13 15.43 -3.52 9.53
N ASP A 14 15.82 -2.25 9.57
CA ASP A 14 16.91 -1.59 8.84
C ASP A 14 17.31 -2.13 7.46
N HIS A 15 17.13 -1.31 6.42
CA HIS A 15 18.20 -0.89 5.49
C HIS A 15 17.65 0.08 4.43
N CYS A 16 17.51 1.36 4.80
CA CYS A 16 17.83 2.52 3.95
C CYS A 16 17.62 3.83 4.73
N SER A 17 18.74 4.52 5.02
CA SER A 17 18.82 5.94 5.39
C SER A 17 18.20 6.42 6.72
N ASN A 18 18.96 6.24 7.80
CA ASN A 18 19.31 7.26 8.80
C ASN A 18 18.20 8.20 9.33
N ARG A 19 17.05 7.68 9.74
CA ARG A 19 16.21 8.33 10.76
C ARG A 19 16.09 7.42 11.98
N ARG A 20 16.52 7.92 13.13
CA ARG A 20 16.35 7.23 14.42
C ARG A 20 14.87 6.94 14.65
N PRO A 21 14.50 5.75 15.15
CA PRO A 21 13.12 5.47 15.50
C PRO A 21 12.72 6.31 16.73
N MET A 22 11.79 7.25 16.53
CA MET A 22 11.03 7.82 17.63
C MET A 22 10.06 6.72 18.09
N LYS A 23 10.23 6.21 19.31
CA LYS A 23 9.21 5.38 19.97
C LYS A 23 7.94 6.23 20.08
N GLY A 24 6.89 5.88 19.32
CA GLY A 24 5.58 6.53 19.40
C GLY A 24 4.84 6.80 18.08
N SER A 25 5.33 6.35 16.92
CA SER A 25 4.61 6.56 15.65
C SER A 25 3.56 5.47 15.38
N ALA A 26 2.34 5.89 15.05
CA ALA A 26 1.33 5.06 14.40
C ALA A 26 1.96 4.28 13.24
N MET A 27 1.83 2.97 13.23
CA MET A 27 2.45 2.11 12.21
C MET A 27 1.70 2.26 10.88
N GLY A 28 2.41 2.71 9.85
CA GLY A 28 1.89 2.74 8.48
C GLY A 28 1.99 1.37 7.79
N TRP A 29 1.10 1.14 6.83
CA TRP A 29 1.07 -0.05 5.98
C TRP A 29 1.59 0.28 4.58
N PHE A 30 2.38 -0.64 4.02
CA PHE A 30 2.94 -0.55 2.67
C PHE A 30 2.67 -1.84 1.91
N THR A 31 2.61 -1.75 0.58
CA THR A 31 2.53 -2.93 -0.31
C THR A 31 3.66 -2.87 -1.32
N GLU A 32 4.30 -4.00 -1.58
CA GLU A 32 5.36 -4.09 -2.59
C GLU A 32 4.85 -3.66 -3.98
N GLY A 33 5.63 -2.84 -4.69
CA GLY A 33 5.24 -2.30 -5.99
C GLY A 33 4.20 -1.17 -5.92
N SER A 34 3.94 -0.65 -4.72
CA SER A 34 3.03 0.46 -4.49
C SER A 34 3.68 1.54 -3.64
N ASP A 35 3.54 2.80 -4.08
CA ASP A 35 3.97 3.99 -3.34
C ASP A 35 2.91 4.48 -2.33
N HIS A 36 1.78 3.76 -2.22
CA HIS A 36 0.75 4.05 -1.22
C HIS A 36 1.20 3.65 0.19
N GLU A 37 1.01 4.58 1.14
CA GLU A 37 1.14 4.34 2.58
C GLU A 37 -0.22 4.48 3.24
N GLY A 38 -0.72 3.39 3.84
CA GLY A 38 -1.97 3.39 4.61
C GLY A 38 -1.72 3.64 6.09
N TYR A 39 -2.60 4.34 6.77
CA TYR A 39 -2.50 4.56 8.22
C TYR A 39 -3.86 4.98 8.80
N VAL A 40 -3.94 5.05 10.13
CA VAL A 40 -5.12 5.55 10.83
C VAL A 40 -4.88 6.97 11.29
N VAL A 41 -5.88 7.83 11.10
CA VAL A 41 -5.91 9.18 11.68
C VAL A 41 -6.99 9.25 12.76
N CYS A 42 -6.71 10.00 13.82
CA CYS A 42 -7.70 10.46 14.77
C CYS A 42 -8.60 11.50 14.13
N VAL A 43 -9.88 11.53 14.51
CA VAL A 43 -10.88 12.50 14.09
C VAL A 43 -11.29 13.32 15.30
N PHE A 44 -11.35 14.64 15.12
CA PHE A 44 -11.84 15.59 16.13
C PHE A 44 -13.23 16.12 15.76
N ALA A 45 -13.96 16.63 16.76
CA ALA A 45 -15.37 17.05 16.62
C ALA A 45 -15.60 18.18 15.60
N ASP A 46 -14.57 18.99 15.33
CA ASP A 46 -14.60 20.08 14.36
C ASP A 46 -14.17 19.66 12.94
N GLY A 47 -13.99 18.36 12.70
CA GLY A 47 -13.62 17.81 11.39
C GLY A 47 -12.13 17.87 11.09
N MET A 48 -11.31 18.29 12.06
CA MET A 48 -9.86 18.19 11.96
C MET A 48 -9.40 16.75 12.21
N TYR A 49 -8.21 16.42 11.70
CA TYR A 49 -7.61 15.10 11.92
C TYR A 49 -6.35 15.22 12.76
N GLY A 50 -5.89 14.07 13.27
CA GLY A 50 -4.63 13.99 13.99
C GLY A 50 -3.87 12.70 13.68
N SER A 51 -2.55 12.79 13.60
CA SER A 51 -1.69 11.62 13.38
C SER A 51 -0.31 11.84 13.98
N GLY A 52 0.26 10.77 14.54
CA GLY A 52 1.51 10.82 15.29
C GLY A 52 1.46 11.78 16.48
N GLY A 53 2.65 12.13 16.98
CA GLY A 53 2.81 13.06 18.09
C GLY A 53 3.65 12.47 19.21
N LYS A 54 3.39 12.90 20.45
CA LYS A 54 4.09 12.46 21.67
C LYS A 54 3.04 12.00 22.69
N HIS A 55 3.49 11.43 23.81
CA HIS A 55 2.58 11.02 24.89
C HIS A 55 1.58 12.14 25.24
N MET A 56 0.29 11.83 25.18
CA MET A 56 -0.84 12.75 25.40
C MET A 56 -0.94 13.95 24.44
N GLN A 57 -0.22 13.94 23.33
CA GLN A 57 -0.20 15.02 22.34
C GLN A 57 -0.30 14.44 20.93
N ILE A 58 -1.48 14.58 20.31
CA ILE A 58 -1.72 14.15 18.93
C ILE A 58 -1.52 15.37 18.04
N SER A 59 -0.58 15.29 17.09
CA SER A 59 -0.31 16.38 16.15
C SER A 59 -1.53 16.62 15.25
N LEU A 60 -1.91 17.87 15.11
CA LEU A 60 -3.11 18.30 14.40
C LEU A 60 -2.81 18.49 12.90
N MET A 61 -3.77 18.12 12.08
CA MET A 61 -3.67 18.21 10.62
C MET A 61 -4.99 18.68 10.01
N ASN A 62 -4.86 19.42 8.92
CA ASN A 62 -5.98 19.85 8.10
C ASN A 62 -6.61 18.67 7.34
N PRO A 63 -7.84 18.81 6.83
CA PRO A 63 -8.48 17.79 6.02
C PRO A 63 -7.73 17.39 4.74
N ASP A 64 -6.85 18.26 4.24
CA ASP A 64 -5.99 18.00 3.08
C ASP A 64 -4.68 17.27 3.43
N GLY A 65 -4.49 16.92 4.70
CA GLY A 65 -3.29 16.23 5.19
C GLY A 65 -2.15 17.13 5.65
N THR A 66 -2.26 18.44 5.50
CA THR A 66 -1.19 19.36 5.91
C THR A 66 -1.14 19.49 7.43
N THR A 67 0.07 19.37 8.00
CA THR A 67 0.31 19.59 9.43
C THR A 67 0.02 21.05 9.79
N ILE A 68 -0.64 21.24 10.93
CA ILE A 68 -0.87 22.56 11.50
C ILE A 68 0.21 22.81 12.54
N TRP A 69 0.89 23.95 12.41
CA TRP A 69 1.99 24.36 13.28
C TRP A 69 1.49 25.37 14.31
N GLU A 70 2.10 25.39 15.48
CA GLU A 70 1.83 26.39 16.50
C GLU A 70 2.26 27.78 16.00
N ILE A 71 1.48 28.81 16.32
CA ILE A 71 1.71 30.18 15.82
C ILE A 71 3.01 30.75 16.40
N ASP A 72 3.31 30.43 17.65
CA ASP A 72 4.43 31.00 18.40
C ASP A 72 5.73 30.16 18.27
N ASP A 73 5.63 28.95 17.74
CA ASP A 73 6.76 28.07 17.43
C ASP A 73 6.49 27.31 16.11
N PRO A 74 7.00 27.80 14.97
CA PRO A 74 6.73 27.22 13.66
C PRO A 74 7.34 25.82 13.47
N ASP A 75 8.22 25.38 14.38
CA ASP A 75 8.82 24.04 14.38
C ASP A 75 8.03 23.05 15.27
N SER A 76 7.02 23.52 16.01
CA SER A 76 6.18 22.70 16.87
C SER A 76 4.79 22.52 16.26
N PRO A 77 4.34 21.28 16.00
CA PRO A 77 2.99 21.05 15.51
C PRO A 77 1.96 21.42 16.59
N ALA A 78 0.89 22.08 16.19
CA ALA A 78 -0.28 22.23 17.04
C ALA A 78 -0.80 20.83 17.40
N TRP A 79 -1.28 20.66 18.63
CA TRP A 79 -1.66 19.34 19.13
C TRP A 79 -2.98 19.37 19.89
N ARG A 80 -3.57 18.17 20.04
CA ARG A 80 -4.76 17.94 20.87
C ARG A 80 -4.59 16.70 21.74
N PRO A 81 -5.25 16.66 22.92
CA PRO A 81 -5.18 15.49 23.77
C PRO A 81 -6.03 14.33 23.24
N PRO A 82 -5.67 13.08 23.59
CA PRO A 82 -6.46 11.88 23.25
C PRO A 82 -7.93 11.94 23.71
N SER A 83 -8.23 12.69 24.77
CA SER A 83 -9.59 12.91 25.27
C SER A 83 -10.52 13.63 24.28
N GLN A 84 -9.97 14.35 23.30
CA GLN A 84 -10.75 15.05 22.28
C GLN A 84 -11.04 14.22 21.03
N VAL A 85 -10.48 13.01 20.93
CA VAL A 85 -10.71 12.12 19.79
C VAL A 85 -12.14 11.60 19.84
N VAL A 86 -12.91 11.84 18.77
CA VAL A 86 -14.30 11.37 18.62
C VAL A 86 -14.41 10.13 17.72
N GLY A 87 -13.32 9.74 17.08
CA GLY A 87 -13.26 8.56 16.23
C GLY A 87 -11.99 8.50 15.40
N TRP A 88 -11.99 7.60 14.42
CA TRP A 88 -10.85 7.34 13.57
C TRP A 88 -11.27 7.09 12.13
N LYS A 89 -10.36 7.38 11.20
CA LYS A 89 -10.52 7.05 9.78
C LYS A 89 -9.23 6.44 9.26
N VAL A 90 -9.39 5.55 8.29
CA VAL A 90 -8.26 5.08 7.49
C VAL A 90 -7.89 6.17 6.48
N ALA A 91 -6.61 6.40 6.32
CA ALA A 91 -6.04 7.34 5.37
C ALA A 91 -5.03 6.64 4.46
N CYS A 92 -4.77 7.25 3.30
CA CYS A 92 -3.75 6.83 2.36
C CYS A 92 -2.97 8.03 1.85
N SER A 93 -1.63 7.95 1.86
CA SER A 93 -0.77 8.86 1.09
C SER A 93 -0.67 8.36 -0.35
N CYS A 94 -1.45 8.96 -1.26
CA CYS A 94 -1.52 8.53 -2.66
C CYS A 94 -0.58 9.32 -3.58
N GLU A 95 0.04 8.64 -4.54
CA GLU A 95 0.81 9.26 -5.65
C GLU A 95 -0.11 9.77 -6.79
N PRO A 96 0.37 10.65 -7.71
CA PRO A 96 1.72 11.20 -7.84
C PRO A 96 2.01 12.47 -7.00
N PHE A 97 1.09 12.87 -6.13
CA PHE A 97 1.17 14.16 -5.41
C PHE A 97 1.22 14.03 -3.89
N LYS A 98 1.42 12.82 -3.35
CA LYS A 98 1.24 12.52 -1.92
C LYS A 98 -0.04 13.12 -1.38
N LYS A 99 -1.10 13.09 -2.18
CA LYS A 99 -2.38 13.65 -1.77
C LYS A 99 -2.86 12.78 -0.63
N HIS A 100 -3.08 13.42 0.50
CA HIS A 100 -3.66 12.74 1.64
C HIS A 100 -5.12 12.45 1.34
N VAL A 101 -5.46 11.16 1.28
CA VAL A 101 -6.81 10.69 1.03
C VAL A 101 -7.36 10.09 2.32
N ILE A 102 -8.32 10.79 2.92
CA ILE A 102 -9.11 10.27 4.03
C ILE A 102 -10.24 9.42 3.46
N LEU A 103 -10.33 8.16 3.86
CA LEU A 103 -11.39 7.27 3.44
C LEU A 103 -12.69 7.54 4.23
N ASP A 104 -13.82 7.22 3.64
CA ASP A 104 -15.12 7.70 4.13
C ASP A 104 -15.54 7.10 5.48
N THR A 105 -15.23 5.83 5.71
CA THR A 105 -15.67 5.09 6.91
C THR A 105 -15.12 5.72 8.18
N LEU A 106 -16.03 6.29 8.98
CA LEU A 106 -15.74 6.74 10.33
C LEU A 106 -15.92 5.59 11.32
N TRP A 107 -14.90 5.37 12.13
CA TRP A 107 -14.97 4.53 13.32
C TRP A 107 -15.20 5.41 14.53
N THR A 108 -16.42 5.40 15.06
CA THR A 108 -16.84 6.29 16.14
C THR A 108 -16.34 5.79 17.48
N ARG A 109 -15.77 6.70 18.28
CA ARG A 109 -15.42 6.40 19.66
C ARG A 109 -16.68 6.31 20.51
N VAL A 110 -16.82 5.23 21.26
CA VAL A 110 -17.79 5.08 22.34
C VAL A 110 -17.08 5.13 23.70
N TRP A 111 -17.84 5.45 24.75
CA TRP A 111 -17.29 5.69 26.09
C TRP A 111 -17.61 4.57 27.08
N ASP A 112 -18.54 3.68 26.75
CA ASP A 112 -18.82 2.47 27.52
C ASP A 112 -18.30 1.24 26.74
N PRO A 113 -17.50 0.36 27.36
CA PRO A 113 -17.06 -0.89 26.72
C PRO A 113 -18.23 -1.77 26.25
N ALA A 114 -19.40 -1.70 26.90
CA ALA A 114 -20.58 -2.45 26.48
C ALA A 114 -21.20 -1.95 25.16
N GLU A 115 -20.83 -0.74 24.72
CA GLU A 115 -21.28 -0.15 23.45
C GLU A 115 -20.35 -0.45 22.28
N GLU A 116 -19.23 -1.15 22.51
CA GLU A 116 -18.31 -1.55 21.44
C GLU A 116 -19.00 -2.52 20.47
N ASP A 117 -18.99 -2.14 19.20
CA ASP A 117 -19.56 -2.93 18.11
C ASP A 117 -18.79 -2.62 16.82
N LEU A 118 -17.80 -3.46 16.53
CA LEU A 118 -16.95 -3.31 15.37
C LEU A 118 -17.72 -3.44 14.05
N THR A 119 -18.87 -4.13 14.04
CA THR A 119 -19.72 -4.25 12.83
C THR A 119 -20.46 -2.95 12.51
N ARG A 120 -20.65 -2.10 13.53
CA ARG A 120 -21.21 -0.74 13.42
C ARG A 120 -20.13 0.33 13.44
N HIS A 121 -18.86 -0.06 13.41
CA HIS A 121 -17.69 0.80 13.54
C HIS A 121 -17.68 1.63 14.83
N HIS A 122 -18.17 1.06 15.93
CA HIS A 122 -18.07 1.66 17.26
C HIS A 122 -16.91 1.03 18.02
N ILE A 123 -15.97 1.85 18.49
CA ILE A 123 -14.77 1.39 19.17
C ILE A 123 -14.73 2.01 20.57
N TYR A 124 -14.63 1.16 21.59
CA TYR A 124 -14.29 1.62 22.94
C TYR A 124 -12.77 1.70 23.07
N VAL A 125 -12.25 2.84 23.53
CA VAL A 125 -10.81 3.00 23.74
C VAL A 125 -10.55 3.72 25.05
N GLY A 126 -10.33 2.89 26.07
CA GLY A 126 -9.78 3.28 27.36
C GLY A 126 -10.54 4.39 28.10
N ASP A 127 -9.97 4.80 29.23
CA ASP A 127 -10.43 5.98 29.95
C ASP A 127 -10.03 7.27 29.19
N PRO A 128 -10.83 8.35 29.20
CA PRO A 128 -10.49 9.61 28.54
C PRO A 128 -9.15 10.23 28.99
N SER A 129 -8.65 9.89 30.17
CA SER A 129 -7.35 10.36 30.69
C SER A 129 -6.15 9.55 30.20
N SER A 130 -6.37 8.43 29.50
CA SER A 130 -5.33 7.60 28.90
C SER A 130 -4.91 8.09 27.50
N ASP A 131 -3.76 7.61 27.03
CA ASP A 131 -3.29 7.81 25.66
C ASP A 131 -3.77 6.73 24.68
N ASP A 132 -4.57 5.77 25.12
CA ASP A 132 -5.03 4.61 24.33
C ASP A 132 -5.64 5.01 22.98
N ALA A 133 -6.38 6.13 22.94
CA ALA A 133 -7.01 6.63 21.70
C ALA A 133 -5.99 6.99 20.59
N THR A 134 -4.72 7.20 20.96
CA THR A 134 -3.61 7.44 20.03
C THR A 134 -3.12 6.15 19.37
N TYR A 135 -3.32 5.00 20.03
CA TYR A 135 -2.77 3.69 19.66
C TYR A 135 -3.84 2.72 19.15
N VAL A 136 -4.98 3.24 18.67
CA VAL A 136 -6.07 2.39 18.16
C VAL A 136 -5.63 1.49 17.01
N SER A 137 -4.63 1.92 16.22
CA SER A 137 -4.05 1.13 15.12
C SER A 137 -3.32 -0.12 15.59
N ASP A 138 -2.87 -0.13 16.85
CA ASP A 138 -2.05 -1.20 17.42
C ASP A 138 -2.92 -2.32 18.02
N ARG A 139 -4.24 -2.13 18.04
CA ARG A 139 -5.21 -3.15 18.42
C ARG A 139 -5.30 -4.24 17.34
N GLU A 140 -4.88 -5.45 17.72
CA GLU A 140 -4.83 -6.63 16.82
C GLU A 140 -6.20 -6.99 16.21
N ASP A 141 -7.30 -6.69 16.89
CA ASP A 141 -8.66 -6.96 16.41
C ASP A 141 -9.16 -5.94 15.39
N LEU A 142 -8.58 -4.73 15.38
CA LEU A 142 -8.93 -3.64 14.46
C LEU A 142 -8.04 -3.61 13.22
N GLU A 143 -6.76 -3.99 13.35
CA GLU A 143 -5.80 -3.95 12.26
C GLU A 143 -6.33 -4.62 10.98
N PRO A 144 -6.91 -5.85 10.99
CA PRO A 144 -7.46 -6.47 9.79
C PRO A 144 -8.60 -5.68 9.14
N LEU A 145 -9.40 -4.96 9.93
CA LEU A 145 -10.54 -4.16 9.45
C LEU A 145 -10.05 -2.90 8.73
N PHE A 146 -9.07 -2.21 9.32
CA PHE A 146 -8.45 -1.04 8.70
C PHE A 146 -7.65 -1.42 7.45
N LEU A 147 -6.87 -2.50 7.51
CA LEU A 147 -6.13 -3.05 6.39
C LEU A 147 -7.05 -3.42 5.22
N ALA A 148 -8.18 -4.08 5.49
CA ALA A 148 -9.14 -4.43 4.45
C ALA A 148 -9.71 -3.18 3.74
N GLN A 149 -10.02 -2.13 4.51
CA GLN A 149 -10.49 -0.87 3.96
C GLN A 149 -9.43 -0.19 3.08
N TRP A 150 -8.18 -0.11 3.56
CA TRP A 150 -7.06 0.45 2.80
C TRP A 150 -6.73 -0.37 1.55
N HIS A 151 -6.70 -1.70 1.65
CA HIS A 151 -6.47 -2.57 0.50
C HIS A 151 -7.54 -2.42 -0.58
N SER A 152 -8.81 -2.27 -0.19
CA SER A 152 -9.88 -2.01 -1.15
C SER A 152 -9.67 -0.69 -1.88
N HIS A 153 -9.09 0.32 -1.22
CA HIS A 153 -8.79 1.62 -1.82
C HIS A 153 -7.66 1.52 -2.87
N ILE A 154 -6.57 0.80 -2.56
CA ILE A 154 -5.40 0.73 -3.45
C ILE A 154 -5.47 -0.39 -4.51
N ALA A 155 -6.44 -1.31 -4.39
CA ALA A 155 -6.57 -2.46 -5.30
C ALA A 155 -6.59 -2.09 -6.80
N PRO A 156 -7.28 -1.03 -7.26
CA PRO A 156 -7.26 -0.64 -8.67
C PRO A 156 -5.84 -0.34 -9.19
N ASP A 157 -5.06 0.42 -8.43
CA ASP A 157 -3.70 0.80 -8.80
C ASP A 157 -2.76 -0.41 -8.77
N LEU A 158 -2.91 -1.29 -7.78
CA LEU A 158 -2.16 -2.55 -7.72
C LEU A 158 -2.42 -3.43 -8.93
N HIS A 159 -3.65 -3.48 -9.42
CA HIS A 159 -3.99 -4.23 -10.64
C HIS A 159 -3.31 -3.63 -11.87
N LEU A 160 -3.31 -2.31 -12.02
CA LEU A 160 -2.64 -1.62 -13.13
C LEU A 160 -1.12 -1.83 -13.10
N HIS A 161 -0.51 -1.69 -11.92
CA HIS A 161 0.91 -1.97 -11.73
C HIS A 161 1.24 -3.43 -12.11
N THR A 162 0.45 -4.38 -11.62
CA THR A 162 0.62 -5.81 -11.94
C THR A 162 0.56 -6.06 -13.44
N ILE A 163 -0.40 -5.45 -14.15
CA ILE A 163 -0.52 -5.57 -15.62
C ILE A 163 0.74 -5.02 -16.29
N GLN A 164 1.24 -3.86 -15.87
CA GLN A 164 2.44 -3.26 -16.43
C GLN A 164 3.66 -4.16 -16.22
N THR A 165 3.89 -4.63 -14.98
CA THR A 165 5.00 -5.52 -14.64
C THR A 165 4.95 -6.81 -15.45
N LEU A 166 3.77 -7.44 -15.56
CA LEU A 166 3.61 -8.65 -16.36
C LEU A 166 3.82 -8.38 -17.86
N GLY A 167 3.38 -7.23 -18.36
CA GLY A 167 3.63 -6.81 -19.74
C GLY A 167 5.12 -6.64 -20.04
N GLU A 168 5.88 -6.05 -19.13
CA GLU A 168 7.34 -5.92 -19.25
C GLU A 168 8.05 -7.27 -19.18
N GLN A 169 7.63 -8.15 -18.26
CA GLN A 169 8.14 -9.51 -18.16
C GLN A 169 7.84 -10.32 -19.43
N LEU A 170 6.63 -10.21 -19.98
CA LEU A 170 6.25 -10.88 -21.20
C LEU A 170 7.16 -10.46 -22.37
N LYS A 171 7.38 -9.14 -22.55
CA LYS A 171 8.31 -8.64 -23.58
C LYS A 171 9.71 -9.21 -23.42
N LYS A 172 10.24 -9.28 -22.20
CA LYS A 172 11.57 -9.85 -21.92
C LYS A 172 11.63 -11.35 -22.27
N ILE A 173 10.60 -12.11 -21.89
CA ILE A 173 10.51 -13.54 -22.20
C ILE A 173 10.39 -13.76 -23.71
N GLU A 174 9.64 -12.91 -24.43
CA GLU A 174 9.52 -12.99 -25.89
C GLU A 174 10.86 -12.73 -26.58
N ILE A 175 11.64 -11.75 -26.12
CA ILE A 175 13.00 -11.50 -26.63
C ILE A 175 13.89 -12.73 -26.39
N GLN A 176 13.95 -13.24 -25.15
CA GLN A 176 14.76 -14.41 -24.81
C GLN A 176 14.36 -15.66 -25.60
N LEU A 177 13.05 -15.84 -25.86
CA LEU A 177 12.55 -16.92 -26.69
C LEU A 177 13.03 -16.77 -28.13
N ASN A 178 12.98 -15.56 -28.70
CA ASN A 178 13.46 -15.30 -30.06
C ASN A 178 14.98 -15.53 -30.17
N GLU A 179 15.76 -15.08 -29.19
CA GLU A 179 17.21 -15.32 -29.12
C GLU A 179 17.54 -16.81 -29.04
N ALA A 180 16.84 -17.57 -28.19
CA ALA A 180 17.02 -19.01 -28.07
C ALA A 180 16.68 -19.76 -29.37
N VAL A 181 15.63 -19.32 -30.08
CA VAL A 181 15.27 -19.89 -31.39
C VAL A 181 16.34 -19.55 -32.42
N ALA A 182 16.83 -18.31 -32.48
CA ALA A 182 17.90 -17.91 -33.39
C ALA A 182 19.18 -18.72 -33.15
N ALA A 183 19.58 -18.91 -31.88
CA ALA A 183 20.72 -19.76 -31.52
C ALA A 183 20.51 -21.22 -31.93
N ALA A 184 19.32 -21.79 -31.70
CA ALA A 184 19.01 -23.14 -32.16
C ALA A 184 19.08 -23.26 -33.70
N ARG A 185 18.68 -22.21 -34.43
CA ARG A 185 18.78 -22.18 -35.89
C ARG A 185 20.21 -22.07 -36.37
N SER A 186 21.07 -21.28 -35.71
CA SER A 186 22.51 -21.21 -36.05
C SER A 186 23.21 -22.54 -35.82
N ASP A 187 22.76 -23.33 -34.83
CA ASP A 187 23.25 -24.69 -34.56
C ASP A 187 22.66 -25.75 -35.52
N GLY A 188 21.85 -25.33 -36.52
CA GLY A 188 21.29 -26.21 -37.54
C GLY A 188 20.06 -27.01 -37.10
N ILE A 189 19.47 -26.73 -35.94
CA ILE A 189 18.25 -27.41 -35.47
C ILE A 189 17.09 -27.06 -36.40
N SER A 190 16.36 -28.08 -36.88
CA SER A 190 15.27 -27.89 -37.85
C SER A 190 14.04 -27.23 -37.22
N TRP A 191 13.28 -26.49 -38.03
CA TRP A 191 11.99 -25.89 -37.64
C TRP A 191 10.99 -26.90 -37.06
N ASP A 192 11.08 -28.15 -37.49
CA ASP A 192 10.26 -29.25 -36.99
C ASP A 192 10.62 -29.63 -35.54
N LYS A 193 11.91 -29.67 -35.19
CA LYS A 193 12.35 -29.89 -33.79
C LYS A 193 12.02 -28.69 -32.91
N ILE A 194 12.25 -27.47 -33.39
CA ILE A 194 11.94 -26.22 -32.66
C ILE A 194 10.43 -26.10 -32.41
N GLY A 195 9.61 -26.33 -33.44
CA GLY A 195 8.15 -26.31 -33.32
C GLY A 195 7.65 -27.32 -32.29
N ARG A 196 8.15 -28.57 -32.33
CA ARG A 196 7.83 -29.58 -31.31
C ARG A 196 8.20 -29.14 -29.89
N ALA A 197 9.38 -28.52 -29.70
CA ALA A 197 9.80 -28.04 -28.40
C ALA A 197 8.92 -26.90 -27.86
N PHE A 198 8.46 -26.01 -28.74
CA PHE A 198 7.56 -24.91 -28.38
C PHE A 198 6.08 -25.33 -28.28
N GLY A 199 5.70 -26.47 -28.86
CA GLY A 199 4.32 -26.97 -28.88
C GLY A 199 3.49 -26.49 -30.09
N ILE A 200 4.12 -26.14 -31.21
CA ILE A 200 3.45 -25.76 -32.45
C ILE A 200 3.94 -26.60 -33.65
N THR A 201 3.23 -26.53 -34.77
CA THR A 201 3.63 -27.23 -35.99
C THR A 201 4.91 -26.65 -36.59
N ARG A 202 5.63 -27.44 -37.40
CA ARG A 202 6.79 -26.96 -38.17
C ARG A 202 6.50 -25.67 -38.94
N GLN A 203 5.39 -25.65 -39.68
CA GLN A 203 5.00 -24.49 -40.50
C GLN A 203 4.66 -23.28 -39.62
N GLY A 204 4.04 -23.49 -38.45
CA GLY A 204 3.78 -22.45 -37.46
C GLY A 204 5.06 -21.84 -36.89
N ALA A 205 6.05 -22.67 -36.56
CA ALA A 205 7.36 -22.22 -36.10
C ALA A 205 8.08 -21.40 -37.17
N GLN A 206 8.15 -21.95 -38.39
CA GLN A 206 8.78 -21.25 -39.50
C GLN A 206 8.11 -19.89 -39.74
N LYS A 207 6.78 -19.83 -39.82
CA LYS A 207 6.05 -18.57 -40.04
C LYS A 207 6.31 -17.54 -38.92
N ARG A 208 6.38 -17.99 -37.66
CA ARG A 208 6.58 -17.10 -36.50
C ARG A 208 7.97 -16.47 -36.48
N TRP A 209 9.01 -17.23 -36.80
CA TRP A 209 10.39 -16.80 -36.61
C TRP A 209 11.16 -16.46 -37.89
N ASP A 210 10.79 -16.97 -39.08
CA ASP A 210 11.35 -16.46 -40.35
C ASP A 210 10.94 -14.98 -40.56
N ALA A 211 9.75 -14.58 -40.09
CA ALA A 211 9.29 -13.19 -40.20
C ALA A 211 10.05 -12.22 -39.26
N SER A 212 10.65 -12.72 -38.17
CA SER A 212 11.41 -11.90 -37.23
C SER A 212 12.89 -11.68 -37.62
N GLU A 213 13.42 -12.44 -38.59
CA GLU A 213 14.79 -12.25 -39.11
C GLU A 213 14.90 -11.14 -40.17
N HIS A 214 13.79 -10.52 -40.56
CA HIS A 214 13.76 -9.38 -41.48
C HIS A 214 12.98 -8.20 -40.87
N PRO A 215 13.62 -7.33 -40.08
CA PRO A 215 13.01 -6.05 -39.76
C PRO A 215 12.89 -5.26 -41.07
N SER A 216 11.66 -4.97 -41.47
CA SER A 216 11.35 -4.07 -42.59
C SER A 216 12.13 -2.76 -42.41
N SER A 217 12.97 -2.46 -43.41
CA SER A 217 13.74 -1.22 -43.58
C SER A 217 12.86 0.04 -43.66
#